data_AF-A0A0Q5R058-F1
#
_entry.id   AF-A0A0Q5R058-F1
#
_cell.length_a   1.000
_cell.length_b   1.000
_cell.length_c   1.000
_cell.angle_alpha   90.00
_cell.angle_beta   90.00
_cell.angle_gamma   90.00
#
_symmetry.space_group_name_H-M   'P 1'
#
loop_
_entity.id
_entity.type
_entity.pdbx_description
1 polymer ?
#
loop_
_entity_poly.entity_id
_entity_poly.type
_entity_poly.pdbx_seq_one_letter_code
_entity_poly.pdbx_strand_id
1 'polypeptide(L)'
;MDWYNGWSPEDRCATLPDQRQAIRDGRIAKPTRCSICGFAPADHLGTTNTVWLHDENYADPLAAYHVCRSCHRTLHDRFDHPQPWRELVARYGTGGRWFELLTMDQASLRRPFGLTYPNGLPPN
;
A
#
# COMPACT_ATOMS: atom_id res chain seq x y z
N MET A 1 -0.23 13.62 3.62
CA MET A 1 -0.52 13.50 2.18
C MET A 1 -1.99 13.80 1.97
N ASP A 2 -2.29 14.82 1.18
CA ASP A 2 -3.63 15.39 1.04
C ASP A 2 -4.50 14.57 0.09
N TRP A 3 -3.96 14.05 -1.01
CA TRP A 3 -4.68 13.20 -1.96
C TRP A 3 -3.81 12.00 -2.32
N TYR A 4 -4.43 10.85 -2.59
CA TYR A 4 -3.72 9.64 -3.01
C TYR A 4 -4.51 8.85 -4.04
N ASN A 5 -3.97 8.67 -5.23
CA ASN A 5 -4.63 7.97 -6.36
C ASN A 5 -6.07 8.47 -6.64
N GLY A 6 -6.32 9.77 -6.48
CA GLY A 6 -7.63 10.37 -6.69
C GLY A 6 -8.59 10.28 -5.50
N TRP A 7 -8.10 9.87 -4.32
CA TRP A 7 -8.89 9.77 -3.09
C TRP A 7 -8.47 10.83 -2.06
N SER A 8 -9.46 11.50 -1.47
CA SER A 8 -9.25 12.49 -0.40
C SER A 8 -8.88 11.80 0.93
N PRO A 9 -8.44 12.53 1.97
CA PRO A 9 -8.24 11.95 3.30
C PRO A 9 -9.54 11.41 3.89
N GLU A 10 -10.67 12.07 3.64
CA GLU A 10 -11.97 11.67 4.13
C GLU A 10 -12.41 10.33 3.50
N ASP A 11 -12.26 10.18 2.19
CA ASP A 11 -12.59 8.92 1.49
C ASP A 11 -11.77 7.76 2.04
N ARG A 12 -10.47 7.99 2.27
CA ARG A 12 -9.56 6.96 2.82
C ARG A 12 -9.89 6.60 4.25
N CYS A 13 -10.28 7.58 5.07
CA CYS A 13 -10.71 7.32 6.45
C CYS A 13 -12.04 6.57 6.50
N ALA A 14 -12.93 6.78 5.53
CA ALA A 14 -14.24 6.14 5.46
C ALA A 14 -14.17 4.61 5.26
N THR A 15 -13.07 4.07 4.72
CA THR A 15 -12.89 2.62 4.51
C THR A 15 -12.48 1.84 5.76
N LEU A 16 -11.95 2.54 6.78
CA LEU A 16 -11.40 1.90 7.98
C LEU A 16 -12.41 1.04 8.76
N PRO A 17 -13.69 1.43 8.94
CA PRO A 17 -14.67 0.59 9.61
C PRO A 17 -14.90 -0.75 8.89
N ASP A 18 -14.99 -0.73 7.56
CA ASP A 18 -15.24 -1.91 6.74
C ASP A 18 -14.08 -2.89 6.79
N GLN A 19 -12.85 -2.40 6.70
CA GLN A 19 -11.64 -3.20 6.86
C GLN A 19 -11.54 -3.83 8.24
N ARG A 20 -11.81 -3.06 9.31
CA ARG A 20 -11.81 -3.56 10.68
C ARG A 20 -12.87 -4.64 10.87
N GLN A 21 -14.07 -4.43 10.31
CA GLN A 21 -15.13 -5.42 10.34
C GLN A 21 -14.73 -6.69 9.57
N ALA A 22 -14.15 -6.56 8.37
CA ALA A 22 -13.71 -7.68 7.55
C ALA A 22 -12.63 -8.53 8.23
N ILE A 23 -11.68 -7.92 8.93
CA ILE A 23 -10.69 -8.64 9.75
C ILE A 23 -11.38 -9.38 10.90
N ARG A 24 -12.31 -8.72 11.62
CA ARG A 24 -13.02 -9.35 12.74
C ARG A 24 -13.86 -10.55 12.30
N ASP A 25 -14.49 -10.45 11.15
CA ASP A 25 -15.32 -11.52 10.56
C ASP A 25 -14.49 -12.62 9.89
N GLY A 26 -13.17 -12.45 9.76
CA GLY A 26 -12.30 -13.38 9.04
C GLY A 26 -12.46 -13.34 7.51
N ARG A 27 -13.12 -12.31 6.95
CA ARG A 27 -13.25 -12.13 5.49
C ARG A 27 -11.93 -11.77 4.82
N ILE A 28 -11.05 -11.09 5.54
CA ILE A 28 -9.66 -10.84 5.13
C ILE A 28 -8.71 -11.17 6.28
N ALA A 29 -7.49 -11.58 5.95
CA ALA A 29 -6.47 -11.90 6.94
C ALA A 29 -5.98 -10.64 7.65
N LYS A 30 -5.66 -10.76 8.95
CA LYS A 30 -4.92 -9.71 9.65
C LYS A 30 -3.52 -9.60 9.02
N PRO A 31 -3.02 -8.38 8.72
CA PRO A 31 -1.69 -8.20 8.13
C PRO A 31 -0.58 -8.63 9.11
N THR A 32 0.21 -9.63 8.72
CA THR A 32 1.33 -10.17 9.53
C THR A 32 2.68 -10.11 8.83
N ARG A 33 2.71 -10.04 7.50
CA ARG A 33 3.93 -9.99 6.69
C ARG A 33 3.82 -8.94 5.59
N CYS A 34 4.86 -8.15 5.42
CA CYS A 34 4.95 -7.14 4.36
C CYS A 34 5.07 -7.81 2.99
N SER A 35 4.19 -7.46 2.06
CA SER A 35 4.20 -7.94 0.68
C SER A 35 5.36 -7.36 -0.16
N ILE A 36 6.00 -6.30 0.32
CA ILE A 36 7.15 -5.66 -0.34
C ILE A 36 8.46 -6.29 0.13
N CYS A 37 8.80 -6.16 1.41
CA CYS A 37 10.12 -6.56 1.92
C CYS A 37 10.12 -7.88 2.71
N GLY A 38 8.96 -8.53 2.87
CA GLY A 38 8.84 -9.77 3.64
C GLY A 38 8.92 -9.59 5.16
N PHE A 39 9.10 -8.38 5.69
CA PHE A 39 9.14 -8.12 7.13
C PHE A 39 7.90 -8.65 7.86
N ALA A 40 8.09 -9.38 8.96
CA ALA A 40 7.03 -9.81 9.85
C ALA A 40 7.37 -9.46 11.32
N PRO A 41 6.52 -8.74 12.06
CA PRO A 41 6.81 -8.33 13.44
C PRO A 41 7.13 -9.50 14.39
N ALA A 42 6.55 -10.68 14.14
CA ALA A 42 6.80 -11.89 14.92
C ALA A 42 8.28 -12.34 14.87
N ASP A 43 8.99 -12.03 13.78
CA ASP A 43 10.39 -12.39 13.57
C ASP A 43 11.35 -11.35 14.24
N HIS A 44 10.81 -10.26 14.81
CA HIS A 44 11.58 -9.11 15.30
C HIS A 44 11.04 -8.57 16.64
N LEU A 45 11.27 -9.30 17.73
CA LEU A 45 10.84 -8.88 19.07
C LEU A 45 11.37 -7.48 19.44
N GLY A 46 10.52 -6.65 20.04
CA GLY A 46 10.86 -5.28 20.44
C GLY A 46 10.81 -4.24 19.30
N THR A 47 10.48 -4.64 18.08
CA THR A 47 10.29 -3.69 16.97
C THR A 47 9.04 -2.83 17.14
N THR A 48 9.13 -1.57 16.70
CA THR A 48 7.97 -0.68 16.56
C THR A 48 7.42 -0.67 15.12
N ASN A 49 8.05 -1.45 14.22
CA ASN A 49 7.59 -1.60 12.85
C ASN A 49 6.44 -2.61 12.81
N THR A 50 5.29 -2.18 12.32
CA THR A 50 4.06 -2.97 12.22
C THR A 50 3.64 -3.08 10.76
N VAL A 51 2.81 -4.07 10.45
CA VAL A 51 2.23 -4.27 9.11
C VAL A 51 0.76 -3.86 9.15
N TRP A 52 0.35 -3.04 8.19
CA TRP A 52 -1.03 -2.57 8.04
C TRP A 52 -1.57 -2.94 6.67
N LEU A 53 -2.89 -2.83 6.52
CA LEU A 53 -3.51 -2.77 5.21
C LEU A 53 -3.15 -1.44 4.54
N HIS A 54 -2.84 -1.50 3.25
CA HIS A 54 -2.58 -0.35 2.40
C HIS A 54 -3.41 -0.49 1.12
N ASP A 55 -4.26 0.49 0.86
CA ASP A 55 -5.06 0.54 -0.36
C ASP A 55 -4.40 1.44 -1.39
N GLU A 56 -4.19 0.89 -2.58
CA GLU A 56 -3.95 1.68 -3.78
C GLU A 56 -5.28 2.13 -4.41
N ASN A 57 -6.34 1.34 -4.24
CA ASN A 57 -7.69 1.59 -4.75
C ASN A 57 -8.72 1.57 -3.60
N TYR A 58 -9.12 2.74 -3.12
CA TYR A 58 -10.10 2.84 -2.03
C TYR A 58 -11.55 2.56 -2.45
N ALA A 59 -11.84 2.32 -3.74
CA ALA A 59 -13.13 1.79 -4.18
C ALA A 59 -13.31 0.31 -3.83
N ASP A 60 -12.22 -0.41 -3.61
CA ASP A 60 -12.22 -1.81 -3.18
C ASP A 60 -11.27 -1.97 -1.97
N PRO A 61 -11.68 -1.50 -0.78
CA PRO A 61 -10.81 -1.43 0.39
C PRO A 61 -10.49 -2.80 1.01
N LEU A 62 -11.02 -3.88 0.46
CA LEU A 62 -10.71 -5.25 0.90
C LEU A 62 -9.61 -5.90 0.04
N ALA A 63 -9.34 -5.36 -1.15
CA ALA A 63 -8.21 -5.74 -2.00
C ALA A 63 -6.89 -5.05 -1.58
N ALA A 64 -6.68 -4.91 -0.27
CA ALA A 64 -5.57 -4.17 0.32
C ALA A 64 -4.26 -4.99 0.36
N TYR A 65 -3.14 -4.28 0.28
CA TYR A 65 -1.80 -4.87 0.42
C TYR A 65 -1.32 -4.82 1.86
N HIS A 66 -0.53 -5.81 2.27
CA HIS A 66 0.07 -5.83 3.60
C HIS A 66 1.41 -5.10 3.56
N VAL A 67 1.51 -3.92 4.15
CA VAL A 67 2.74 -3.10 4.04
C VAL A 67 3.25 -2.71 5.43
N CYS A 68 4.55 -2.93 5.68
CA CYS A 68 5.16 -2.50 6.93
C CYS A 68 5.34 -0.97 6.97
N ARG A 69 5.40 -0.38 8.17
CA ARG A 69 5.56 1.07 8.35
C ARG A 69 6.70 1.67 7.53
N SER A 70 7.85 0.99 7.48
CA SER A 70 9.01 1.46 6.71
C SER A 70 8.72 1.52 5.20
N CYS A 71 8.24 0.43 4.60
CA CYS A 71 7.93 0.42 3.17
C CYS A 71 6.72 1.32 2.85
N HIS A 72 5.74 1.41 3.74
CA HIS A 72 4.56 2.26 3.57
C HIS A 72 4.96 3.74 3.46
N ARG A 73 5.90 4.18 4.30
CA ARG A 73 6.43 5.53 4.22
C ARG A 73 7.21 5.75 2.93
N THR A 74 8.14 4.87 2.57
CA THR A 74 8.89 4.97 1.30
C THR A 74 7.96 4.98 0.09
N LEU A 75 6.89 4.20 0.13
CA LEU A 75 5.85 4.17 -0.89
C LEU A 75 5.14 5.52 -1.01
N HIS A 76 4.70 6.13 0.08
CA HIS A 76 4.05 7.45 0.01
C HIS A 76 5.01 8.59 -0.32
N ASP A 77 6.28 8.49 0.12
CA ASP A 77 7.31 9.48 -0.15
C ASP A 77 7.85 9.38 -1.60
N ARG A 78 7.47 8.34 -2.38
CA ARG A 78 7.99 8.07 -3.74
C ARG A 78 7.82 9.23 -4.73
N PHE A 79 6.83 10.08 -4.52
CA PHE A 79 6.53 11.21 -5.40
C PHE A 79 7.52 12.36 -5.22
N ASP A 80 7.94 12.62 -3.98
CA ASP A 80 8.83 13.72 -3.63
C ASP A 80 10.29 13.25 -3.52
N HIS A 81 10.48 11.99 -3.13
CA HIS A 81 11.76 11.33 -2.93
C HIS A 81 11.80 10.00 -3.68
N PRO A 82 11.90 10.01 -5.02
CA PRO A 82 11.81 8.80 -5.84
C PRO A 82 13.00 7.86 -5.69
N GLN A 83 14.17 8.34 -5.27
CA GLN A 83 15.39 7.53 -5.21
C GLN A 83 15.28 6.37 -4.19
N PRO A 84 14.89 6.59 -2.92
CA PRO A 84 14.61 5.51 -1.97
C PRO A 84 13.58 4.48 -2.48
N TRP A 85 12.57 4.94 -3.23
CA TRP A 85 11.59 4.04 -3.83
C TRP A 85 12.20 3.14 -4.89
N ARG A 86 13.01 3.71 -5.80
CA ARG A 86 13.74 2.96 -6.83
C ARG A 86 14.68 1.92 -6.23
N GLU A 87 15.37 2.25 -5.16
CA GLU A 87 16.26 1.31 -4.45
C GLU A 87 15.48 0.18 -3.79
N LEU A 88 14.33 0.48 -3.19
CA LEU A 88 13.42 -0.52 -2.63
C LEU A 88 12.88 -1.45 -3.74
N VAL A 89 12.46 -0.90 -4.88
CA VAL A 89 12.01 -1.67 -6.04
C VAL A 89 13.14 -2.55 -6.59
N ALA A 90 14.35 -2.02 -6.75
CA ALA A 90 15.49 -2.79 -7.21
C ALA A 90 15.88 -3.93 -6.26
N ARG A 91 15.69 -3.72 -4.95
CA ARG A 91 16.04 -4.71 -3.92
C ARG A 91 15.02 -5.85 -3.80
N TYR A 92 13.73 -5.57 -3.96
CA TYR A 92 12.67 -6.55 -3.67
C TYR A 92 11.81 -6.92 -4.89
N GLY A 93 11.92 -6.19 -5.99
CA GLY A 93 11.20 -6.45 -7.23
C GLY A 93 11.63 -7.77 -7.88
N THR A 94 10.68 -8.43 -8.53
CA THR A 94 10.88 -9.71 -9.22
C THR A 94 10.29 -9.71 -10.63
N GLY A 95 9.87 -8.55 -11.14
CA GLY A 95 9.32 -8.37 -12.50
C GLY A 95 7.81 -8.56 -12.59
N GLY A 96 7.08 -8.54 -11.47
CA GLY A 96 5.64 -8.81 -11.46
C GLY A 96 4.90 -8.49 -10.16
N ARG A 97 5.58 -7.89 -9.17
CA ARG A 97 4.95 -7.46 -7.93
C ARG A 97 4.18 -6.18 -8.16
N TRP A 98 3.04 -6.03 -7.48
CA TRP A 98 2.17 -4.86 -7.60
C TRP A 98 2.91 -3.53 -7.38
N PHE A 99 3.85 -3.50 -6.43
CA PHE A 99 4.58 -2.28 -6.09
C PHE A 99 5.54 -1.84 -7.21
N GLU A 100 5.99 -2.75 -8.08
CA GLU A 100 6.86 -2.41 -9.21
C GLU A 100 6.13 -1.57 -10.27
N LEU A 101 4.79 -1.62 -10.27
CA LEU A 101 3.93 -0.95 -11.25
C LEU A 101 3.49 0.44 -10.81
N LEU A 102 3.79 0.85 -9.57
CA LEU A 102 3.34 2.14 -9.06
C LEU A 102 4.04 3.29 -9.77
N THR A 103 3.26 4.25 -10.22
CA THR A 103 3.80 5.47 -10.81
C THR A 103 4.43 6.37 -9.74
N MET A 104 5.43 7.16 -10.16
CA MET A 104 6.00 8.26 -9.39
C MET A 104 5.54 9.64 -9.92
N ASP A 105 4.63 9.66 -10.91
CA ASP A 105 4.04 10.89 -11.44
C ASP A 105 3.19 11.59 -10.37
N GLN A 106 3.58 12.78 -9.94
CA GLN A 106 2.82 13.57 -8.96
C GLN A 106 1.37 13.85 -9.40
N ALA A 107 1.09 13.92 -10.69
CA ALA A 107 -0.28 14.12 -11.17
C ALA A 107 -1.20 12.95 -10.78
N SER A 108 -0.64 11.76 -10.52
CA SER A 108 -1.42 10.59 -10.12
C SER A 108 -2.04 10.72 -8.73
N LEU A 109 -1.51 11.60 -7.87
CA LEU A 109 -2.06 11.82 -6.52
C LEU A 109 -3.54 12.22 -6.56
N ARG A 110 -3.93 13.02 -7.56
CA ARG A 110 -5.29 13.50 -7.75
C ARG A 110 -6.02 12.85 -8.93
N ARG A 111 -5.31 12.10 -9.77
CA ARG A 111 -5.92 11.38 -10.89
C ARG A 111 -6.62 10.12 -10.36
N PRO A 112 -7.86 9.84 -10.78
CA PRO A 112 -8.58 8.62 -10.41
C PRO A 112 -7.72 7.36 -10.64
N PHE A 113 -7.76 6.43 -9.68
CA PHE A 113 -7.01 5.17 -9.74
C PHE A 113 -7.11 4.46 -11.09
N GLY A 114 -8.32 4.28 -11.63
CA GLY A 114 -8.54 3.58 -12.90
C GLY A 114 -7.99 4.29 -14.14
N LEU A 115 -7.69 5.60 -14.07
CA LEU A 115 -6.99 6.30 -15.13
C LEU A 115 -5.47 6.20 -15.01
N THR A 116 -4.97 6.02 -13.78
CA THR A 116 -3.54 5.79 -13.51
C THR A 116 -3.16 4.34 -13.79
N TYR A 117 -4.03 3.39 -13.42
CA TYR A 117 -3.83 1.95 -13.54
C TYR A 117 -5.04 1.32 -14.26
N PRO A 118 -5.15 1.48 -15.59
CA PRO A 118 -6.33 1.02 -16.35
C PRO A 118 -6.54 -0.49 -16.32
N ASN A 119 -5.47 -1.26 -16.11
CA ASN A 119 -5.51 -2.71 -15.97
C ASN A 119 -5.54 -3.17 -14.50
N GLY A 120 -5.70 -2.24 -13.56
CA GLY A 120 -5.56 -2.50 -12.13
C GLY A 120 -4.12 -2.83 -11.72
N LEU A 121 -3.99 -3.35 -10.49
CA LEU A 121 -2.75 -3.86 -9.93
C LEU A 121 -2.94 -5.35 -9.59
N PRO A 122 -1.87 -6.18 -9.66
CA PRO A 122 -1.91 -7.56 -9.20
C PRO A 122 -2.35 -7.66 -7.73
N PRO A 123 -3.17 -8.63 -7.34
CA PRO A 123 -3.61 -8.80 -5.96
C PRO A 123 -2.44 -9.14 -5.01
N ASN A 124 -2.68 -8.95 -3.71
CA ASN A 124 -1.74 -9.24 -2.61
C ASN A 124 -1.43 -10.74 -2.46
#